data_AF-A0A8T3Y3C8-F1
#
_entry.id   AF-A0A8T3Y3C8-F1
#
_cell.length_a   1.000
_cell.length_b   1.000
_cell.length_c   1.000
_cell.angle_alpha   90.00
_cell.angle_beta   90.00
_cell.angle_gamma   90.00
#
_symmetry.space_group_name_H-M   'P 1'
#
loop_
_entity.id
_entity.type
_entity.pdbx_description
1 polymer ?
#
loop_
_entity_poly.entity_id
_entity_poly.type
_entity_poly.pdbx_seq_one_letter_code
_entity_poly.pdbx_strand_id
1 'polypeptide(L)' 'MLAELVGKTVTIESVLQSGRYEVLAFEDGMLKLQQVTRFLKTEPFWFPVGKIDRIEVGK' A
#
# COMPACT_ATOMS: atom_id res chain seq x y z
N MET A 1 3.66 -9.14 10.92
CA MET A 1 2.95 -9.90 9.87
C MET A 1 2.25 -8.89 8.97
N LEU A 2 2.41 -8.87 7.64
CA LEU A 2 1.90 -7.76 6.78
C LEU A 2 0.39 -7.50 6.91
N ALA A 3 -0.37 -8.50 7.35
CA ALA A 3 -1.79 -8.35 7.72
C ALA A 3 -2.04 -7.25 8.78
N GLU A 4 -1.07 -6.95 9.65
CA GLU A 4 -1.17 -5.89 10.67
C GLU A 4 -1.07 -4.47 10.09
N LEU A 5 -0.82 -4.36 8.79
CA LEU A 5 -0.85 -3.10 8.06
C LEU A 5 -2.25 -2.73 7.58
N VAL A 6 -3.19 -3.68 7.54
CA VAL A 6 -4.57 -3.42 7.10
C VAL A 6 -5.19 -2.35 8.00
N GLY A 7 -5.78 -1.32 7.37
CA GLY A 7 -6.32 -0.13 8.01
C GLY A 7 -5.27 0.96 8.31
N LYS A 8 -3.98 0.73 8.00
CA LYS A 8 -2.92 1.72 8.18
C LYS A 8 -2.54 2.38 6.86
N THR A 9 -2.09 3.62 6.99
CA THR A 9 -1.46 4.32 5.88
C THR A 9 0.04 4.00 5.85
N VAL A 10 0.52 3.54 4.71
CA VAL A 10 1.90 3.18 4.45
C VAL A 10 2.46 4.01 3.31
N THR A 11 3.73 4.36 3.37
CA THR A 11 4.48 4.85 2.23
C THR A 11 5.15 3.65 1.58
N ILE A 12 4.84 3.40 0.31
CA ILE A 12 5.46 2.35 -0.49
C ILE A 12 6.40 3.01 -1.47
N GLU A 13 7.62 2.52 -1.53
CA GLU A 13 8.61 2.85 -2.55
C GLU A 13 8.86 1.59 -3.37
N SER A 14 8.63 1.69 -4.67
CA SER A 14 8.95 0.63 -5.62
C SER A 14 9.34 1.20 -6.98
N VAL A 15 10.01 0.39 -7.79
CA VAL A 15 10.31 0.73 -9.19
C VAL A 15 9.04 1.02 -10.01
N LEU A 16 7.92 0.38 -9.69
CA LEU A 16 6.66 0.55 -10.43
C LEU A 16 5.86 1.77 -9.95
N GLN A 17 5.84 1.99 -8.63
CA GLN A 17 5.01 3.01 -8.02
C GLN A 17 5.55 3.39 -6.64
N SER A 18 5.65 4.71 -6.39
CA SER A 18 6.02 5.26 -5.10
C SER A 18 4.97 6.27 -4.64
N GLY A 19 4.58 6.19 -3.38
CA GLY A 19 3.55 7.06 -2.83
C GLY A 19 3.01 6.61 -1.49
N ARG A 20 2.02 7.36 -1.00
CA ARG A 20 1.31 7.06 0.25
C ARG A 20 0.01 6.34 -0.07
N TYR A 21 -0.19 5.19 0.55
CA TYR A 21 -1.31 4.29 0.31
C TYR A 21 -1.95 3.86 1.62
N GLU A 22 -3.26 3.67 1.61
CA GLU A 22 -3.97 2.96 2.67
C GLU A 22 -4.04 1.48 2.30
N VAL A 23 -3.69 0.61 3.25
CA VAL A 23 -3.82 -0.84 3.07
C VAL A 23 -5.23 -1.25 3.46
N LEU A 24 -5.99 -1.77 2.49
CA LEU A 24 -7.37 -2.19 2.68
C LEU A 24 -7.49 -3.69 2.97
N ALA A 25 -6.58 -4.50 2.44
CA ALA A 25 -6.56 -5.96 2.64
C ALA A 25 -5.16 -6.52 2.34
N PHE A 26 -4.89 -7.73 2.84
CA PHE A 26 -3.70 -8.50 2.53
C PHE A 26 -4.09 -9.96 2.30
N GLU A 27 -3.87 -10.47 1.09
CA GLU A 27 -4.23 -11.83 0.68
C GLU A 27 -3.17 -12.36 -0.29
N ASP A 28 -2.75 -13.62 -0.14
CA ASP A 28 -1.82 -14.31 -1.05
C ASP A 28 -0.54 -13.53 -1.44
N GLY A 29 0.03 -12.76 -0.49
CA GLY A 29 1.22 -11.94 -0.76
C GLY A 29 0.96 -10.68 -1.59
N MET A 30 -0.31 -10.30 -1.74
CA MET A 30 -0.79 -9.07 -2.38
C MET A 30 -1.37 -8.13 -1.33
N LEU A 31 -1.11 -6.84 -1.47
CA LEU A 31 -1.76 -5.79 -0.69
C LEU A 31 -2.81 -5.11 -1.55
N LYS A 32 -4.03 -4.96 -1.02
CA LYS A 32 -5.02 -4.08 -1.61
C LYS A 32 -4.73 -2.66 -1.15
N LEU A 33 -4.31 -1.81 -2.06
CA LEU A 33 -3.87 -0.45 -1.78
C LEU A 33 -4.83 0.57 -2.37
N GLN A 34 -5.06 1.65 -1.64
CA GLN A 34 -5.72 2.84 -2.16
C GLN A 34 -4.77 4.03 -2.01
N GLN A 35 -4.48 4.73 -3.11
CA GLN A 35 -3.57 5.88 -3.05
C GLN A 35 -4.24 7.04 -2.30
N VAL A 36 -3.56 7.53 -1.27
CA VAL A 36 -4.03 8.64 -0.45
C VAL A 36 -3.34 9.91 -0.95
N THR A 37 -4.01 10.62 -1.86
CA THR A 37 -3.56 11.95 -2.30
C THR A 37 -4.51 13.02 -1.79
N ARG A 38 -4.00 14.25 -1.61
CA ARG A 38 -4.79 15.39 -1.07
C ARG A 38 -6.01 15.77 -1.91
N PHE A 39 -6.08 15.33 -3.17
CA PHE A 39 -7.06 15.82 -4.15
C PHE A 39 -7.84 14.72 -4.87
N LEU A 40 -7.39 13.47 -4.81
CA LEU A 40 -8.03 12.35 -5.52
C LEU A 40 -7.89 11.07 -4.70
N LYS A 41 -9.02 10.46 -4.31
CA LYS A 41 -9.04 9.06 -3.86
C LYS A 41 -9.03 8.19 -5.10
N THR A 42 -7.94 7.46 -5.32
CA THR A 42 -7.89 6.52 -6.44
C THR A 42 -8.73 5.29 -6.13
N GLU A 43 -9.10 4.55 -7.18
CA GLU A 43 -9.69 3.23 -6.99
C GLU A 43 -8.69 2.29 -6.30
N PRO A 44 -9.16 1.39 -5.42
CA PRO A 44 -8.33 0.35 -4.85
C PRO A 44 -7.77 -0.59 -5.91
N PHE A 45 -6.50 -0.98 -5.77
CA PHE A 45 -5.88 -1.96 -6.65
C PHE A 45 -5.03 -2.95 -5.84
N TRP A 46 -4.77 -4.11 -6.42
CA TRP A 46 -3.91 -5.14 -5.83
C TRP A 46 -2.46 -4.91 -6.24
N PHE A 47 -1.56 -4.88 -5.26
CA PHE A 47 -0.12 -4.69 -5.47
C PHE A 47 0.68 -5.85 -4.88
N PRO A 48 1.57 -6.48 -5.66
CA PRO A 48 2.38 -7.60 -5.19
C PRO A 48 3.46 -7.13 -4.21
N VAL A 49 3.49 -7.71 -3.01
CA VAL A 49 4.50 -7.38 -1.99
C VAL A 49 5.92 -7.68 -2.47
N GLY A 50 6.09 -8.71 -3.31
CA GLY A 50 7.40 -9.05 -3.89
C GLY A 50 7.98 -8.00 -4.85
N LYS A 51 7.22 -6.94 -5.17
CA LYS A 51 7.70 -5.79 -5.95
C LYS A 51 7.94 -4.54 -5.09
N ILE A 52 7.74 -4.62 -3.78
CA ILE A 52 7.99 -3.51 -2.86
C ILE A 52 9.47 -3.52 -2.47
N ASP A 53 10.18 -2.44 -2.79
CA ASP A 53 11.56 -2.25 -2.35
C ASP A 53 11.61 -1.83 -0.88
N ARG A 54 10.74 -0.90 -0.49
CA ARG A 54 10.60 -0.43 0.90
C ARG A 54 9.16 -0.06 1.24
N ILE A 55 8.78 -0.37 2.48
CA ILE A 55 7.50 0.05 3.07
C ILE A 55 7.75 0.72 4.42
N GLU A 56 7.13 1.88 4.62
CA GLU A 56 7.19 2.62 5.87
C GLU A 56 5.77 2.87 6.39
N VAL A 57 5.50 2.58 7.65
CA VAL A 57 4.18 2.76 8.25
C VAL A 57 4.10 4.17 8.82
N GLY A 58 3.14 4.96 8.34
CA GLY A 58 2.86 6.27 8.91
C GLY A 58 2.34 6.11 10.33
N LYS A 59 3.02 6.73 11.29
CA LYS A 59 2.68 6.73 12.71
C LYS A 59 1.37 7.48 13.00
#